data_AF-A0AAV2LZS8-F1
#
_entry.id   AF-A0AAV2LZS8-F1
#
_cell.length_a   1.000
_cell.length_b   1.000
_cell.length_c   1.000
_cell.angle_alpha   90.00
_cell.angle_beta   90.00
_cell.angle_gamma   90.00
#
_symmetry.space_group_name_H-M   'P 1'
#
loop_
_entity.id
_entity.type
_entity.pdbx_description
1 polymer ?
#
loop_
_entity_poly.entity_id
_entity_poly.type
_entity_poly.pdbx_seq_one_letter_code
_entity_poly.pdbx_strand_id
1 'polypeptide(L)' 'MRADSPGHSAKYGSYTMMDLKSNKVVDIQLVQSNEVGNSVRMEKEGLVRSLTMLEERVPTRASGWGRVKGVAQPKYSSV' A
#
# COMPACT_ATOMS: atom_id res chain seq x y z
N MET A 1 0.52 12.95 29.40
CA MET A 1 1.42 12.12 28.56
C MET A 1 0.51 11.32 27.61
N ARG A 2 0.53 11.57 26.30
CA ARG A 2 -0.28 10.82 25.32
C ARG A 2 0.52 9.56 24.96
N ALA A 3 0.03 8.40 25.39
CA ALA A 3 0.58 7.12 25.00
C ALA A 3 -0.03 6.74 23.65
N ASP A 4 0.57 7.21 22.56
CA ASP A 4 0.20 6.71 21.24
C ASP A 4 0.57 5.23 21.18
N SER A 5 -0.38 4.39 20.77
CA SER A 5 -0.06 2.99 20.51
C SER A 5 1.07 2.92 19.46
N PRO A 6 1.99 1.94 19.54
CA PRO A 6 3.17 1.87 18.67
C PRO A 6 2.87 1.98 17.16
N GLY A 7 1.66 1.59 16.74
CA GLY A 7 1.19 1.69 15.37
C GLY A 7 0.61 3.06 14.95
N HIS A 8 0.25 3.95 15.88
CA HIS A 8 -0.40 5.24 15.55
C HIS A 8 0.59 6.40 15.35
N SER A 9 1.85 6.22 15.76
CA SER A 9 2.91 7.24 15.68
C SER A 9 4.13 6.79 14.86
N ALA A 10 3.98 5.72 14.06
CA ALA A 10 5.07 5.22 13.24
C ALA A 10 5.42 6.23 12.13
N LYS A 11 6.69 6.62 12.04
CA LYS A 11 7.20 7.53 10.98
C LYS A 11 7.45 6.80 9.67
N TYR A 12 7.98 5.58 9.76
CA TYR A 12 8.30 4.72 8.62
C TYR A 12 7.63 3.36 8.81
N GLY A 13 7.25 2.74 7.70
CA GLY A 13 6.61 1.44 7.66
C GLY A 13 7.04 0.72 6.40
N SER A 14 7.49 -0.51 6.57
CA SER A 14 7.89 -1.39 5.48
C SER A 14 6.73 -2.32 5.14
N TYR A 15 6.29 -2.28 3.89
CA TYR A 15 5.32 -3.23 3.34
C TYR A 15 6.06 -4.24 2.46
N THR A 16 5.93 -5.53 2.75
CA THR A 16 6.61 -6.61 2.01
C THR A 16 5.57 -7.48 1.30
N MET A 17 5.71 -7.64 -0.01
CA MET A 17 4.90 -8.56 -0.81
C MET A 17 5.68 -9.83 -1.10
N MET A 18 5.14 -10.98 -0.72
CA MET A 18 5.78 -12.29 -0.90
C MET A 18 4.92 -13.19 -1.77
N ASP A 19 5.55 -13.86 -2.73
CA ASP A 19 4.95 -14.99 -3.43
C ASP A 19 5.24 -16.26 -2.65
N LEU A 20 4.20 -16.82 -2.02
CA LEU A 20 4.28 -18.02 -1.21
C LEU A 20 4.59 -19.27 -2.03
N LYS A 21 4.28 -19.29 -3.33
CA LYS A 21 4.54 -20.46 -4.17
C LYS A 21 6.03 -20.60 -4.48
N SER A 22 6.69 -19.49 -4.79
CA SER A 22 8.14 -19.48 -5.03
C SER A 22 8.97 -19.21 -3.77
N ASN A 23 8.32 -18.90 -2.64
CA ASN A 23 8.94 -18.43 -1.39
C ASN A 23 9.87 -17.22 -1.60
N LYS A 24 9.50 -16.32 -2.52
CA LYS A 24 10.30 -15.15 -2.85
C LYS A 24 9.59 -13.87 -2.45
N VAL A 25 10.37 -12.93 -1.92
CA VAL A 25 9.93 -11.55 -1.76
C VAL A 25 9.88 -10.91 -3.16
N VAL A 26 8.69 -10.51 -3.57
CA VAL A 26 8.41 -9.91 -4.87
C VAL A 26 8.70 -8.41 -4.82
N ASP A 27 8.40 -7.78 -3.68
CA ASP A 27 8.56 -6.35 -3.49
C ASP A 27 8.70 -5.96 -2.02
N ILE A 28 9.43 -4.87 -1.77
CA ILE A 28 9.55 -4.21 -0.47
C ILE A 28 9.36 -2.71 -0.69
N GLN A 29 8.30 -2.16 -0.11
CA GLN A 29 7.96 -0.74 -0.17
C GLN A 29 8.23 -0.08 1.19
N LEU A 30 9.07 0.95 1.20
CA LEU A 30 9.22 1.82 2.34
C LEU A 30 8.27 3.01 2.17
N VAL A 31 7.32 3.13 3.09
CA VAL A 31 6.38 4.25 3.13
C VAL A 31 6.76 5.13 4.32
N GLN A 32 6.55 6.44 4.19
CA GLN A 32 6.67 7.39 5.29
C GLN A 32 5.29 7.97 5.62
N SER A 33 4.96 8.10 6.91
CA SER A 33 3.65 8.60 7.35
C SER A 33 3.34 10.02 6.86
N ASN A 34 4.37 10.85 6.65
CA ASN A 34 4.23 12.19 6.09
C ASN A 34 3.72 12.20 4.63
N GLU A 35 3.99 11.15 3.86
CA GLU A 35 3.53 11.02 2.47
C GLU A 35 2.04 10.66 2.40
N VAL A 36 1.54 9.94 3.41
CA VAL A 36 0.18 9.37 3.45
C VAL A 36 -0.71 10.02 4.51
N GLY A 37 -0.19 10.98 5.27
CA GLY A 37 -0.87 11.75 6.31
C GLY A 37 -0.91 11.09 7.70
N ASN A 38 -0.92 9.77 7.79
CA ASN A 38 -0.83 9.06 9.07
C ASN A 38 -0.25 7.64 8.91
N SER A 39 0.15 7.02 10.01
CA SER A 39 0.74 5.69 9.99
C SER A 39 -0.24 4.59 9.54
N VAL A 40 -1.53 4.76 9.85
CA VAL A 40 -2.59 3.80 9.50
C VAL A 40 -2.73 3.61 7.99
N ARG A 41 -2.46 4.67 7.20
CA ARG A 41 -2.59 4.63 5.73
C ARG A 41 -1.37 4.03 5.04
N MET A 42 -0.27 3.80 5.76
CA MET A 42 0.98 3.32 5.19
C MET A 42 0.86 1.89 4.63
N GLU A 43 0.10 1.03 5.31
CA GLU A 43 -0.15 -0.34 4.85
C GLU A 43 -0.90 -0.33 3.50
N LYS A 44 -1.96 0.48 3.42
CA LYS A 44 -2.74 0.64 2.20
C LYS A 44 -1.90 1.17 1.06
N GLU A 45 -1.10 2.20 1.31
CA GLU A 45 -0.21 2.79 0.31
C GLU A 45 0.84 1.79 -0.16
N GLY A 46 1.45 1.03 0.76
CA GLY A 46 2.43 0.00 0.44
C GLY A 46 1.85 -1.07 -0.48
N LEU A 47 0.62 -1.53 -0.22
CA LEU A 47 -0.10 -2.46 -1.08
C LEU A 47 -0.36 -1.87 -2.48
N VAL A 48 -0.86 -0.63 -2.56
CA VAL A 48 -1.14 0.02 -3.86
C VAL A 48 0.14 0.15 -4.70
N ARG A 49 1.24 0.64 -4.11
CA ARG A 49 2.54 0.74 -4.79
C ARG A 49 3.03 -0.61 -5.30
N SER A 50 2.91 -1.66 -4.47
CA SER A 50 3.32 -3.02 -4.83
C SER A 50 2.50 -3.57 -6.01
N LEU A 51 1.18 -3.34 -6.02
CA LEU A 51 0.30 -3.78 -7.11
C LEU A 51 0.56 -3.02 -8.40
N THR A 52 0.73 -1.69 -8.34
CA THR A 52 1.08 -0.88 -9.53
C THR A 52 2.40 -1.34 -10.13
N MET A 53 3.41 -1.60 -9.31
CA MET A 53 4.69 -2.14 -9.79
C MET A 53 4.53 -3.52 -10.44
N LEU A 54 3.65 -4.38 -9.91
CA LEU A 54 3.38 -5.68 -10.50
C LEU A 54 2.64 -5.56 -11.84
N GLU A 55 1.65 -4.67 -11.95
CA GLU A 55 0.94 -4.39 -13.20
C GLU A 55 1.88 -3.85 -14.28
N GLU A 56 2.85 -3.00 -13.92
CA GLU A 56 3.86 -2.49 -14.86
C GLU A 56 4.84 -3.58 -15.31
N ARG A 57 5.17 -4.53 -14.43
CA ARG A 57 6.12 -5.62 -14.74
C ARG A 57 5.51 -6.77 -15.52
N VAL A 58 4.22 -7.01 -15.39
CA VAL A 58 3.52 -8.03 -16.18
C VAL A 58 3.10 -7.38 -17.50
N PRO A 59 3.73 -7.69 -18.65
CA PRO A 59 3.23 -7.23 -19.93
C PRO A 59 1.83 -7.81 -20.12
N THR A 60 0.81 -6.97 -19.92
CA THR A 60 -0.58 -7.38 -20.02
C THR A 60 -0.84 -7.79 -21.47
N ARG A 61 -0.94 -9.10 -21.71
CA ARG A 61 -1.33 -9.65 -23.02
C ARG A 61 -2.85 -9.51 -23.24
N ALA A 62 -3.43 -8.40 -22.82
CA ALA A 62 -4.85 -8.12 -22.94
C ALA A 62 -5.11 -6.62 -22.80
N SER A 63 -4.92 -5.90 -23.90
CA SER A 63 -5.63 -4.66 -24.20
C SER A 63 -7.14 -4.94 -24.25
N GLY A 64 -7.79 -5.12 -23.10
CA GLY A 64 -9.19 -5.56 -23.09
C GLY A 64 -9.92 -5.61 -21.75
N TRP A 65 -9.37 -5.08 -20.65
CA TRP A 65 -10.15 -4.94 -19.42
C TRP A 65 -10.23 -3.48 -18.98
N GLY A 66 -11.46 -2.98 -19.02
CA GLY A 66 -11.80 -1.59 -18.82
C GLY A 66 -11.31 -1.07 -17.48
N ARG A 67 -10.67 0.08 -17.54
CA ARG A 67 -10.38 1.01 -16.45
C ARG A 67 -11.62 1.20 -15.56
N VAL A 68 -11.73 0.43 -14.48
CA VAL A 68 -12.60 0.78 -13.35
C VAL A 68 -11.87 1.82 -12.50
N LYS A 69 -11.98 3.10 -12.89
CA LYS A 69 -11.67 4.21 -11.98
C LYS A 69 -12.69 4.17 -10.85
N GLY A 70 -12.26 3.87 -9.62
CA GLY A 70 -13.09 4.16 -8.47
C GLY A 70 -12.90 3.25 -7.26
N VAL A 71 -11.68 3.12 -6.73
CA VAL A 71 -11.55 2.89 -5.28
C VAL A 71 -11.52 4.26 -4.63
N ALA A 72 -12.70 4.86 -4.45
CA ALA A 72 -12.87 6.00 -3.57
C ALA A 72 -12.40 5.57 -2.17
N GLN A 73 -11.38 6.24 -1.64
CA GLN A 73 -11.01 6.05 -0.24
C GLN A 73 -12.19 6.50 0.63
N PRO A 74 -12.75 5.68 1.52
CA PRO A 74 -13.76 6.16 2.46
C PRO A 74 -13.10 7.23 3.33
N LYS A 75 -13.60 8.47 3.24
CA LYS A 75 -13.22 9.53 4.17
C LYS A 75 -13.84 9.17 5.52
N TYR A 76 -13.03 8.62 6.43
CA TYR A 76 -13.40 8.59 7.83
C TYR A 76 -13.36 10.04 8.34
N SER A 77 -14.53 10.67 8.36
CA SER A 77 -14.77 11.91 9.08
C SER A 77 -14.65 11.61 10.56
N SER A 78 -13.59 12.08 11.20
CA SER A 78 -13.59 12.20 12.65
C SER A 78 -14.55 13.34 13.01
N VAL A 79 -15.42 13.05 13.98
CA VAL A 79 -16.27 14.02 14.68
C VAL A 79 -15.49 15.22 15.23
#